data_AF-A0A2P4Q5Q7-F1
#
_entry.id   AF-A0A2P4Q5Q7-F1
#
_cell.length_a   1.000
_cell.length_b   1.000
_cell.length_c   1.000
_cell.angle_alpha   90.00
_cell.angle_beta   90.00
_cell.angle_gamma   90.00
#
_symmetry.space_group_name_H-M   'P 1'
#
loop_
_entity.id
_entity.type
_entity.pdbx_description
1 polymer ?
#
loop_
_entity_poly.entity_id
_entity_poly.type
_entity_poly.pdbx_seq_one_letter_code
_entity_poly.pdbx_strand_id
1 'polypeptide(L)'
;MLFLQIFLPFILYYTLNNYIPEIWALLISGIPPLAMAIYGLISKRRVDIIGILIIISFLSSAIASVINNDPKIQLLRKSVVSSIISLAFIISLIPIKIGTFKMRPFAFHLLKEMATGGTLGYSSSKVNLRGLTEDEPIDVRWDRYWASYQYFRRGFTIMTAIWGFGLLSTVPIRIIIVFKVSSVEKSFLYINVLQYIWMFMIAILTLICAWWMKRQGDKIAIDSNSDKPLE
;
A
#
# COMPACT_ATOMS: atom_id res chain seq x y z
N MET A 1 -2.56 5.90 18.72
CA MET A 1 -3.54 5.99 17.61
C MET A 1 -3.56 4.74 16.73
N LEU A 2 -2.40 4.20 16.32
CA LEU A 2 -2.30 2.95 15.52
C LEU A 2 -3.07 1.76 16.13
N PHE A 3 -2.95 1.57 17.44
CA PHE A 3 -3.70 0.52 18.16
C PHE A 3 -5.22 0.72 18.02
N LEU A 4 -5.71 1.95 18.18
CA LEU A 4 -7.13 2.27 18.03
C LEU A 4 -7.61 2.18 16.57
N GLN A 5 -6.76 2.30 15.57
CA GLN A 5 -7.21 2.13 14.17
C GLN A 5 -7.25 0.68 13.71
N ILE A 6 -6.34 -0.16 14.22
CA ILE A 6 -6.27 -1.57 13.83
C ILE A 6 -7.13 -2.44 14.75
N PHE A 7 -7.04 -2.24 16.06
CA PHE A 7 -7.68 -3.11 17.03
C PHE A 7 -9.10 -2.67 17.36
N LEU A 8 -9.44 -1.37 17.33
CA LEU A 8 -10.80 -0.93 17.65
C LEU A 8 -11.86 -1.51 16.70
N PRO A 9 -11.67 -1.50 15.36
CA PRO A 9 -12.64 -2.12 14.45
C PRO A 9 -12.74 -3.63 14.68
N PHE A 10 -11.61 -4.28 14.98
CA PHE A 10 -11.56 -5.71 15.21
C PHE A 10 -12.30 -6.12 16.48
N ILE A 11 -12.08 -5.39 17.58
CA ILE A 11 -12.77 -5.59 18.86
C ILE A 11 -14.26 -5.29 18.71
N LEU A 12 -14.62 -4.20 18.02
CA LEU A 12 -16.01 -3.85 17.74
C LEU A 12 -16.69 -4.94 16.92
N TYR A 13 -16.08 -5.38 15.82
CA TYR A 13 -16.63 -6.43 14.98
C TYR A 13 -16.88 -7.71 15.78
N TYR A 14 -15.87 -8.19 16.51
CA TYR A 14 -15.98 -9.46 17.24
C TYR A 14 -17.00 -9.41 18.38
N THR A 15 -17.14 -8.24 19.02
CA THR A 15 -18.12 -8.04 20.08
C THR A 15 -19.53 -7.93 19.51
N LEU A 16 -19.73 -7.14 18.46
CA LEU A 16 -21.04 -6.91 17.84
C LEU A 16 -21.55 -8.15 17.10
N ASN A 17 -20.67 -8.95 16.49
CA ASN A 17 -21.06 -10.15 15.75
C ASN A 17 -21.75 -11.22 16.63
N ASN A 18 -21.63 -11.12 17.96
CA ASN A 18 -22.37 -11.98 18.88
C ASN A 18 -23.84 -11.56 19.09
N TYR A 19 -24.20 -10.32 18.74
CA TYR A 19 -25.52 -9.73 19.04
C TYR A 19 -26.29 -9.31 17.78
N ILE A 20 -25.61 -9.02 16.67
CA ILE A 20 -26.22 -8.53 15.43
C ILE A 20 -25.72 -9.31 14.21
N PRO A 21 -26.46 -9.32 13.09
CA PRO A 21 -26.02 -9.99 11.86
C PRO A 21 -24.67 -9.44 11.36
N GLU A 22 -23.86 -10.32 10.78
CA GLU A 22 -22.47 -10.07 10.33
C GLU A 22 -22.31 -8.77 9.52
N ILE A 23 -23.25 -8.51 8.61
CA ILE A 23 -23.28 -7.33 7.75
C ILE A 23 -23.33 -6.04 8.59
N TRP A 24 -24.18 -6.01 9.64
CA TRP A 24 -24.33 -4.83 10.50
C TRP A 24 -23.14 -4.66 11.44
N ALA A 25 -22.55 -5.76 11.93
CA ALA A 25 -21.32 -5.72 12.70
C ALA A 25 -20.14 -5.16 11.88
N LEU A 26 -20.04 -5.56 10.61
CA LEU A 26 -19.05 -5.04 9.66
C LEU A 26 -19.26 -3.55 9.38
N LEU A 27 -20.50 -3.13 9.10
CA LEU A 27 -20.80 -1.73 8.82
C LEU A 27 -20.46 -0.83 10.01
N ILE A 28 -20.85 -1.21 11.22
CA ILE A 28 -20.60 -0.40 12.43
C ILE A 28 -19.10 -0.38 12.77
N SER A 29 -18.42 -1.52 12.67
CA SER A 29 -16.96 -1.58 12.89
C SER A 29 -16.16 -0.80 11.84
N GLY A 30 -16.72 -0.59 10.65
CA GLY A 30 -16.13 0.25 9.59
C GLY A 30 -16.26 1.75 9.82
N ILE A 31 -17.16 2.21 10.70
CA ILE A 31 -17.40 3.66 10.94
C ILE A 31 -16.16 4.38 11.49
N PRO A 32 -15.46 3.87 12.53
CA PRO A 32 -14.28 4.56 13.06
C PRO A 32 -13.17 4.83 12.03
N PRO A 33 -12.71 3.84 11.22
CA PRO A 33 -11.71 4.12 10.19
C PRO A 33 -12.24 5.04 9.08
N LEU A 34 -13.53 4.95 8.71
CA LEU A 34 -14.15 5.85 7.75
C LEU A 34 -14.16 7.31 8.24
N ALA A 35 -14.57 7.52 9.50
CA ALA A 35 -14.60 8.83 10.12
C ALA A 35 -13.20 9.44 10.23
N MET A 36 -12.19 8.63 10.58
CA MET A 36 -10.80 9.07 10.62
C MET A 36 -10.24 9.41 9.23
N ALA A 37 -10.57 8.62 8.21
CA ALA A 37 -10.17 8.91 6.83
C ALA A 37 -10.81 10.21 6.32
N ILE A 38 -12.11 10.41 6.58
CA ILE A 38 -12.84 11.64 6.22
C ILE A 38 -12.27 12.84 6.98
N TYR A 39 -12.02 12.71 8.29
CA TYR A 39 -11.42 13.76 9.09
C TYR A 39 -10.01 14.12 8.58
N GLY A 40 -9.20 13.13 8.24
CA GLY A 40 -7.88 13.34 7.62
C GLY A 40 -7.97 14.07 6.28
N LEU A 41 -8.92 13.66 5.42
CA LEU A 41 -9.14 14.27 4.11
C LEU A 41 -9.60 15.73 4.22
N ILE A 42 -10.57 16.02 5.09
CA ILE A 42 -11.16 17.36 5.26
C ILE A 42 -10.22 18.28 6.05
N SER A 43 -9.71 17.82 7.20
CA SER A 43 -8.95 18.67 8.12
C SER A 43 -7.50 18.86 7.69
N LYS A 44 -6.87 17.87 7.06
CA LYS A 44 -5.44 17.95 6.68
C LYS A 44 -5.23 18.17 5.18
N ARG A 45 -6.28 18.11 4.34
CA ARG A 45 -6.18 18.17 2.87
C ARG A 45 -5.11 17.22 2.29
N ARG A 46 -4.83 16.11 2.98
CA ARG A 46 -3.91 15.06 2.54
C ARG A 46 -4.73 13.80 2.27
N VAL A 47 -4.48 13.13 1.14
CA VAL A 47 -5.10 11.85 0.82
C VAL A 47 -4.51 10.80 1.75
N ASP A 48 -5.30 10.29 2.69
CA ASP A 48 -4.93 9.19 3.59
C ASP A 48 -5.06 7.87 2.82
N ILE A 49 -3.94 7.43 2.26
CA ILE A 49 -3.90 6.22 1.44
C ILE A 49 -4.17 4.97 2.26
N ILE A 50 -3.71 4.95 3.51
CA ILE A 50 -3.89 3.83 4.42
C ILE A 50 -5.37 3.72 4.79
N GLY A 51 -6.03 4.84 5.07
CA GLY A 51 -7.47 4.93 5.26
C GLY A 51 -8.24 4.39 4.05
N ILE A 52 -7.85 4.77 2.83
CA ILE A 52 -8.48 4.25 1.60
C ILE A 52 -8.30 2.72 1.48
N LEU A 53 -7.11 2.18 1.75
CA LEU A 53 -6.87 0.74 1.72
C LEU A 53 -7.72 -0.02 2.75
N ILE A 54 -7.87 0.56 3.95
CA ILE A 54 -8.72 0.01 5.01
C ILE A 54 -10.18 0.01 4.54
N ILE A 55 -10.69 1.11 3.99
CA ILE A 55 -12.06 1.21 3.47
C ILE A 55 -12.31 0.19 2.36
N ILE A 56 -11.39 0.05 1.40
CA ILE A 56 -11.50 -0.96 0.33
C ILE A 56 -11.57 -2.37 0.91
N SER A 57 -10.78 -2.65 1.95
CA SER A 57 -10.78 -3.95 2.64
C SER A 57 -12.11 -4.21 3.34
N PHE A 58 -12.65 -3.22 4.06
CA PHE A 58 -13.97 -3.32 4.70
C PHE A 58 -15.10 -3.50 3.69
N LEU A 59 -15.11 -2.71 2.62
CA LEU A 59 -16.12 -2.80 1.57
C LEU A 59 -16.09 -4.17 0.89
N SER A 60 -14.88 -4.70 0.67
CA SER A 60 -14.70 -6.04 0.13
C SER A 60 -15.21 -7.14 1.06
N SER A 61 -14.98 -7.01 2.39
CA SER A 61 -15.54 -7.92 3.39
C SER A 61 -17.06 -7.84 3.48
N ALA A 62 -17.65 -6.64 3.37
CA ALA A 62 -19.10 -6.47 3.34
C ALA A 62 -19.72 -7.12 2.09
N ILE A 63 -19.14 -6.89 0.91
CA ILE A 63 -19.54 -7.58 -0.33
C ILE A 63 -19.38 -9.10 -0.17
N ALA A 64 -18.39 -9.54 0.61
CA ALA A 64 -18.19 -10.94 0.90
C ALA A 64 -19.30 -11.58 1.75
N SER A 65 -19.79 -10.86 2.75
CA SER A 65 -20.83 -11.40 3.63
C SER A 65 -22.17 -11.62 2.90
N VAL A 66 -22.47 -10.86 1.83
CA VAL A 66 -23.78 -10.91 1.14
C VAL A 66 -23.94 -12.09 0.16
N ILE A 67 -22.86 -12.72 -0.29
CA ILE A 67 -22.90 -13.70 -1.39
C ILE A 67 -22.73 -15.14 -0.86
N ASN A 68 -23.81 -15.94 -0.98
CA ASN A 68 -24.00 -17.30 -0.46
C ASN A 68 -23.20 -18.45 -1.14
N ASN A 69 -22.94 -19.49 -0.33
CA ASN A 69 -22.76 -20.95 -0.51
C ASN A 69 -21.86 -21.61 -1.58
N ASP A 70 -21.43 -20.96 -2.66
CA ASP A 70 -20.49 -21.63 -3.59
C ASP A 70 -19.02 -21.34 -3.21
N PRO A 71 -18.25 -22.36 -2.79
CA PRO A 71 -16.86 -22.16 -2.40
C PRO A 71 -15.96 -21.66 -3.55
N LYS A 72 -16.31 -21.92 -4.82
CA LYS A 72 -15.57 -21.37 -5.96
C LYS A 72 -15.75 -19.84 -6.08
N ILE A 73 -16.96 -19.36 -5.81
CA ILE A 73 -17.27 -17.92 -5.83
C ILE A 73 -16.55 -17.22 -4.66
N GLN A 74 -16.49 -17.86 -3.49
CA GLN A 74 -15.71 -17.33 -2.35
C GLN A 74 -14.21 -17.23 -2.67
N LEU A 75 -13.63 -18.24 -3.34
CA LEU A 75 -12.23 -18.24 -3.78
C LEU A 75 -11.92 -17.08 -4.76
N LEU A 76 -12.81 -16.84 -5.73
CA LEU A 76 -12.65 -15.76 -6.70
C LEU A 76 -12.82 -14.36 -6.08
N ARG A 77 -13.65 -14.23 -5.04
CA ARG A 77 -13.90 -12.95 -4.37
C ARG A 77 -12.63 -12.35 -3.75
N LYS A 78 -11.77 -13.18 -3.16
CA LYS A 78 -10.48 -12.74 -2.64
C LYS A 78 -9.59 -12.10 -3.71
N SER A 79 -9.85 -12.35 -4.99
CA SER A 79 -9.12 -11.74 -6.11
C SER A 79 -9.64 -10.34 -6.46
N VAL A 80 -10.91 -10.02 -6.17
CA VAL A 80 -11.49 -8.69 -6.45
C VAL A 80 -10.74 -7.60 -5.69
N VAL A 81 -10.42 -7.85 -4.41
CA VAL A 81 -9.66 -6.91 -3.58
C VAL A 81 -8.28 -6.66 -4.17
N SER A 82 -7.59 -7.74 -4.54
CA SER A 82 -6.27 -7.66 -5.18
C SER A 82 -6.33 -6.93 -6.52
N SER A 83 -7.39 -7.12 -7.31
CA SER A 83 -7.63 -6.38 -8.56
C SER A 83 -7.78 -4.89 -8.30
N ILE A 84 -8.63 -4.49 -7.35
CA ILE A 84 -8.85 -3.07 -7.02
C ILE A 84 -7.53 -2.41 -6.57
N ILE A 85 -6.80 -3.08 -5.68
CA ILE A 85 -5.50 -2.57 -5.21
C ILE A 85 -4.50 -2.48 -6.37
N SER A 86 -4.41 -3.51 -7.21
CA SER A 86 -3.49 -3.51 -8.36
C SER A 86 -3.80 -2.38 -9.34
N LEU A 87 -5.08 -2.12 -9.62
CA LEU A 87 -5.52 -1.03 -10.48
C LEU A 87 -5.18 0.32 -9.86
N ALA A 88 -5.37 0.49 -8.54
CA ALA A 88 -4.97 1.72 -7.86
C ALA A 88 -3.47 2.01 -8.02
N PHE A 89 -2.61 0.98 -7.89
CA PHE A 89 -1.17 1.10 -8.14
C PHE A 89 -0.85 1.44 -9.61
N ILE A 90 -1.50 0.76 -10.57
CA ILE A 90 -1.29 0.97 -12.01
C ILE A 90 -1.80 2.35 -12.46
N ILE A 91 -2.96 2.77 -12.00
CA ILE A 91 -3.50 4.11 -12.29
C ILE A 91 -2.56 5.18 -11.71
N SER A 92 -2.00 4.95 -10.53
CA SER A 92 -1.00 5.84 -9.92
C SER A 92 0.32 5.92 -10.67
N LEU A 93 0.62 4.96 -11.55
CA LEU A 93 1.79 5.03 -12.44
C LEU A 93 1.59 5.97 -13.62
N ILE A 94 0.34 6.19 -14.04
CA ILE A 94 0.04 7.09 -15.17
C ILE A 94 0.46 8.50 -14.73
N PRO A 95 1.44 9.13 -15.39
CA PRO A 95 1.93 10.44 -15.00
C PRO A 95 0.92 11.51 -15.46
N ILE A 96 -0.24 11.54 -14.81
CA ILE A 96 -1.27 12.54 -15.07
C ILE A 96 -0.81 13.85 -14.43
N LYS A 97 -0.55 14.85 -15.28
CA LYS A 97 -0.29 16.24 -14.89
C LYS A 97 -1.55 17.04 -15.19
N ILE A 98 -2.42 17.23 -14.19
CA ILE A 98 -3.59 18.11 -14.31
C ILE A 98 -3.24 19.41 -13.56
N GLY A 99 -2.87 20.45 -14.32
CA GLY A 99 -2.51 21.77 -13.78
C GLY A 99 -1.34 21.71 -12.79
N THR A 100 -1.61 22.05 -11.52
CA THR A 100 -0.64 22.00 -10.41
C THR A 100 -0.51 20.62 -9.76
N PHE A 101 -1.43 19.69 -10.05
CA PHE A 101 -1.43 18.35 -9.50
C PHE A 101 -0.55 17.42 -10.33
N LYS A 102 0.58 16.99 -9.75
CA LYS A 102 1.43 15.93 -10.29
C LYS A 102 1.12 14.65 -9.54
N MET A 103 0.43 13.71 -10.20
CA MET A 103 0.20 12.37 -9.65
C MET A 103 1.55 11.69 -9.44
N ARG A 104 1.87 11.30 -8.19
CA ARG A 104 3.11 10.60 -7.86
C ARG A 104 2.80 9.11 -7.66
N PRO A 105 3.79 8.22 -7.84
CA PRO A 105 3.58 6.80 -7.67
C PRO A 105 3.11 6.46 -6.26
N PHE A 106 2.19 5.50 -6.12
CA PHE A 106 1.55 5.16 -4.86
C PHE A 106 2.56 4.80 -3.77
N ALA A 107 3.65 4.11 -4.13
CA ALA A 107 4.71 3.75 -3.21
C ALA A 107 5.44 4.98 -2.62
N PHE A 108 5.53 6.09 -3.37
CA PHE A 108 6.10 7.34 -2.86
C PHE A 108 5.27 7.86 -1.70
N HIS A 109 3.95 7.89 -1.85
CA HIS A 109 3.07 8.40 -0.81
C HIS A 109 3.02 7.48 0.40
N LEU A 110 2.92 6.16 0.21
CA LEU A 110 2.95 5.18 1.29
C LEU A 110 4.22 5.31 2.14
N LEU A 111 5.39 5.33 1.50
CA LEU A 111 6.66 5.41 2.23
C LEU A 111 6.90 6.81 2.82
N LYS A 112 6.45 7.88 2.17
CA LYS A 112 6.46 9.23 2.73
C LYS A 112 5.58 9.31 3.98
N GLU A 113 4.41 8.69 3.95
CA GLU A 113 3.48 8.66 5.09
C GLU A 113 4.08 7.86 6.26
N MET A 114 4.70 6.71 5.99
CA MET A 114 5.42 5.92 7.00
C MET A 114 6.63 6.65 7.59
N ALA A 115 7.34 7.48 6.81
CA ALA A 115 8.47 8.26 7.29
C ALA A 115 8.02 9.48 8.12
N THR A 116 6.97 10.17 7.66
CA THR A 116 6.42 11.38 8.33
C THR A 116 5.54 11.07 9.53
N GLY A 117 5.22 9.80 9.78
CA GLY A 117 4.32 9.37 10.85
C GLY A 117 2.84 9.36 10.48
N GLY A 118 2.44 10.03 9.40
CA GLY A 118 1.07 9.96 8.83
C GLY A 118 -0.07 10.14 9.84
N THR A 119 -1.24 9.59 9.53
CA THR A 119 -2.35 9.43 10.49
C THR A 119 -1.99 8.40 11.60
N LEU A 120 -0.99 7.55 11.36
CA LEU A 120 -0.65 6.39 12.21
C LEU A 120 0.25 6.72 13.42
N GLY A 121 0.87 7.90 13.47
CA GLY A 121 1.71 8.37 14.58
C GLY A 121 3.06 7.67 14.73
N TYR A 122 3.50 6.89 13.74
CA TYR A 122 4.79 6.18 13.78
C TYR A 122 5.83 6.91 12.92
N SER A 123 6.56 7.86 13.50
CA SER A 123 7.69 8.51 12.80
C SER A 123 8.93 7.63 12.94
N SER A 124 9.27 6.90 11.88
CA SER A 124 10.55 6.18 11.83
C SER A 124 11.67 7.16 11.49
N SER A 125 12.34 7.67 12.53
CA SER A 125 13.54 8.52 12.41
C SER A 125 14.71 7.86 11.64
N LYS A 126 14.61 6.57 11.28
CA LYS A 126 15.66 5.82 10.58
C LYS A 126 15.58 5.91 9.05
N VAL A 127 14.51 6.45 8.46
CA VAL A 127 14.45 6.73 7.01
C VAL A 127 15.09 8.10 6.73
N ASN A 128 16.37 8.24 7.08
CA ASN A 128 17.12 9.48 6.87
C ASN A 128 17.56 9.56 5.41
N LEU A 129 16.87 10.41 4.63
CA LEU A 129 17.37 10.91 3.36
C LEU A 129 18.55 11.86 3.66
N ARG A 130 19.75 11.51 3.19
CA ARG A 130 21.02 12.23 3.46
C ARG A 130 21.14 13.55 2.68
N GLY A 131 20.84 14.69 3.31
CA GLY A 131 21.06 16.00 2.69
C GLY A 131 20.67 17.16 3.62
N LEU A 132 21.48 18.23 3.56
CA LEU A 132 21.58 19.43 4.41
C LEU A 132 20.38 19.75 5.34
N THR A 133 20.70 19.92 6.63
CA THR A 133 19.87 20.27 7.81
C THR A 133 18.91 19.17 8.30
N GLU A 134 19.23 18.61 9.48
CA GLU A 134 18.32 17.73 10.23
C GLU A 134 17.00 18.44 10.59
N ASP A 135 17.01 19.78 10.57
CA ASP A 135 15.91 20.68 10.95
C ASP A 135 14.78 20.81 9.91
N GLU A 136 15.00 20.38 8.65
CA GLU A 136 13.95 20.50 7.62
C GLU A 136 12.81 19.47 7.83
N PRO A 137 11.53 19.88 7.75
CA PRO A 137 10.40 18.96 7.78
C PRO A 137 10.54 17.83 6.75
N ILE A 138 10.25 16.59 7.17
CA ILE A 138 10.42 15.39 6.34
C ILE A 138 9.66 15.52 5.02
N ASP A 139 8.50 16.18 5.00
CA ASP A 139 7.69 16.30 3.79
C ASP A 139 8.29 17.20 2.71
N VAL A 140 8.96 18.30 3.08
CA VAL A 140 9.71 19.18 2.17
C VAL A 140 10.92 18.45 1.59
N ARG A 141 11.61 17.67 2.43
CA ARG A 141 12.80 16.89 2.04
C ARG A 141 12.48 15.87 0.95
N TRP A 142 11.40 15.11 1.11
CA TRP A 142 10.94 14.13 0.11
C TRP A 142 10.57 14.79 -1.23
N ASP A 143 10.01 15.99 -1.19
CA ASP A 143 9.63 16.75 -2.39
C ASP A 143 10.85 17.28 -3.13
N ARG A 144 11.86 17.76 -2.40
CA ARG A 144 13.17 18.14 -2.96
C ARG A 144 13.85 16.94 -3.60
N TYR A 145 13.95 15.81 -2.92
CA TYR A 145 14.53 14.59 -3.49
C TYR A 145 13.84 14.15 -4.77
N TRP A 146 12.50 14.20 -4.78
CA TRP A 146 11.71 13.91 -5.96
C TRP A 146 12.01 14.87 -7.11
N ALA A 147 12.27 16.16 -6.86
CA ALA A 147 12.61 17.14 -7.87
C ALA A 147 14.07 17.00 -8.36
N SER A 148 15.02 16.83 -7.44
CA SER A 148 16.46 16.84 -7.71
C SER A 148 16.97 15.53 -8.31
N TYR A 149 16.47 14.38 -7.85
CA TYR A 149 17.09 13.09 -8.18
C TYR A 149 16.22 12.19 -9.06
N GLN A 150 16.71 11.88 -10.26
CA GLN A 150 16.01 10.99 -11.18
C GLN A 150 15.99 9.53 -10.71
N TYR A 151 17.03 9.04 -10.02
CA TYR A 151 17.05 7.68 -9.46
C TYR A 151 15.94 7.48 -8.41
N PHE A 152 15.67 8.53 -7.61
CA PHE A 152 14.64 8.53 -6.60
C PHE A 152 13.27 8.39 -7.24
N ARG A 153 12.98 9.21 -8.27
CA ARG A 153 11.74 9.09 -9.06
C ARG A 153 11.58 7.69 -9.66
N ARG A 154 12.62 7.21 -10.37
CA ARG A 154 12.62 5.90 -11.02
C ARG A 154 12.41 4.77 -10.03
N GLY A 155 13.04 4.81 -8.86
CA GLY A 155 12.90 3.77 -7.85
C GLY A 155 11.47 3.63 -7.33
N PHE A 156 10.80 4.75 -6.99
CA PHE A 156 9.39 4.70 -6.59
C PHE A 156 8.44 4.29 -7.72
N THR A 157 8.73 4.69 -8.97
CA THR A 157 7.99 4.23 -10.15
C THR A 157 8.14 2.72 -10.31
N ILE A 158 9.37 2.20 -10.30
CA ILE A 158 9.66 0.76 -10.44
C ILE A 158 8.99 -0.03 -9.31
N MET A 159 9.11 0.43 -8.07
CA MET A 159 8.49 -0.21 -6.91
C MET A 159 6.95 -0.23 -7.04
N THR A 160 6.34 0.86 -7.48
CA THR A 160 4.88 0.91 -7.74
C THR A 160 4.49 -0.04 -8.88
N ALA A 161 5.32 -0.18 -9.92
CA ALA A 161 5.08 -1.10 -11.02
C ALA A 161 5.19 -2.56 -10.60
N ILE A 162 6.19 -2.91 -9.78
CA ILE A 162 6.35 -4.25 -9.21
C ILE A 162 5.09 -4.64 -8.43
N TRP A 163 4.58 -3.76 -7.58
CA TRP A 163 3.38 -4.02 -6.80
C TRP A 163 2.10 -4.02 -7.65
N GLY A 164 1.94 -3.07 -8.56
CA GLY A 164 0.77 -2.98 -9.43
C GLY A 164 0.63 -4.18 -10.36
N PHE A 165 1.64 -4.42 -11.20
CA PHE A 165 1.61 -5.55 -12.14
C PHE A 165 1.74 -6.90 -11.43
N GLY A 166 2.53 -6.97 -10.35
CA GLY A 166 2.65 -8.17 -9.55
C GLY A 166 1.32 -8.58 -8.93
N LEU A 167 0.55 -7.65 -8.35
CA LEU A 167 -0.77 -7.99 -7.83
C LEU A 167 -1.76 -8.32 -8.96
N LEU A 168 -1.72 -7.59 -10.08
CA LEU A 168 -2.62 -7.81 -11.20
C LEU A 168 -2.45 -9.22 -11.80
N SER A 169 -1.21 -9.71 -11.93
CA SER A 169 -0.93 -11.03 -12.51
C SER A 169 -1.48 -12.19 -11.66
N THR A 170 -1.74 -11.98 -10.38
CA THR A 170 -2.34 -13.02 -9.52
C THR A 170 -3.78 -13.35 -9.93
N VAL A 171 -4.50 -12.39 -10.52
CA VAL A 171 -5.91 -12.52 -10.88
C VAL A 171 -6.14 -13.58 -11.97
N PRO A 172 -5.49 -13.51 -13.16
CA PRO A 172 -5.66 -14.54 -14.19
C PRO A 172 -5.16 -15.91 -13.73
N ILE A 173 -4.07 -15.96 -12.95
CA ILE A 173 -3.54 -17.23 -12.39
C ILE A 173 -4.58 -17.89 -11.49
N ARG A 174 -5.23 -17.13 -10.59
CA ARG A 174 -6.28 -17.66 -9.72
C ARG A 174 -7.49 -18.14 -10.50
N ILE A 175 -7.92 -17.40 -11.52
CA ILE A 175 -9.02 -17.81 -12.41
C ILE A 175 -8.69 -19.17 -13.04
N ILE A 176 -7.48 -19.32 -13.61
CA ILE A 176 -7.03 -20.58 -14.22
C ILE A 176 -7.07 -21.74 -13.21
N ILE A 177 -6.59 -21.52 -11.98
CA ILE A 177 -6.59 -22.56 -10.94
C ILE A 177 -8.02 -22.99 -10.55
N VAL A 178 -8.94 -22.04 -10.39
CA VAL A 178 -10.33 -22.35 -10.01
C VAL A 178 -11.05 -23.14 -11.09
N PHE A 179 -10.79 -22.86 -12.38
CA PHE A 179 -11.45 -23.56 -13.48
C PHE A 179 -10.77 -24.88 -13.87
N LYS A 180 -9.45 -25.02 -13.71
CA LYS A 180 -8.74 -26.25 -14.08
C LYS A 180 -8.71 -27.32 -12.98
N VAL A 181 -8.78 -26.92 -11.72
CA VAL A 181 -8.66 -27.86 -10.60
C VAL A 181 -10.06 -28.27 -10.14
N SER A 182 -10.40 -29.55 -10.29
CA SER A 182 -11.73 -30.08 -10.02
C SER A 182 -12.11 -30.08 -8.54
N SER A 183 -11.12 -30.07 -7.63
CA SER A 183 -11.32 -30.08 -6.17
C SER A 183 -11.07 -28.71 -5.57
N VAL A 184 -12.08 -28.21 -4.84
CA VAL A 184 -12.07 -26.91 -4.16
C VAL A 184 -10.93 -26.80 -3.15
N GLU A 185 -10.65 -27.86 -2.38
CA GLU A 185 -9.59 -27.87 -1.37
C GLU A 185 -8.20 -27.71 -2.00
N LYS A 186 -7.97 -28.39 -3.13
CA LYS A 186 -6.71 -28.27 -3.87
C LYS A 186 -6.57 -26.89 -4.50
N SER A 187 -7.64 -26.34 -5.07
CA SER A 187 -7.65 -24.96 -5.57
C SER A 187 -7.30 -23.97 -4.46
N PHE A 188 -7.90 -24.13 -3.27
CA PHE A 188 -7.62 -23.29 -2.11
C PHE A 188 -6.15 -23.38 -1.69
N LEU A 189 -5.59 -24.58 -1.56
CA LEU A 189 -4.17 -24.77 -1.22
C LEU A 189 -3.24 -24.11 -2.25
N TYR A 190 -3.45 -24.38 -3.54
CA TYR A 190 -2.62 -23.81 -4.60
C TYR A 190 -2.68 -22.29 -4.64
N ILE A 191 -3.87 -21.70 -4.48
CA ILE A 191 -4.04 -20.25 -4.45
C ILE A 191 -3.28 -19.62 -3.28
N ASN A 192 -3.38 -20.19 -2.08
CA ASN A 192 -2.69 -19.65 -0.91
C ASN A 192 -1.16 -19.84 -0.99
N VAL A 193 -0.69 -21.03 -1.40
CA VAL A 193 0.75 -21.30 -1.57
C VAL A 193 1.33 -20.35 -2.62
N LEU A 194 0.66 -20.21 -3.76
CA LEU A 194 1.09 -19.28 -4.81
C LEU A 194 1.09 -17.84 -4.30
N GLN A 195 0.07 -17.44 -3.52
CA GLN A 195 0.03 -16.11 -2.91
C GLN A 195 1.25 -15.85 -2.00
N TYR A 196 1.64 -16.81 -1.15
CA TYR A 196 2.80 -16.64 -0.28
C TYR A 196 4.11 -16.55 -1.07
N ILE A 197 4.30 -17.43 -2.05
CA ILE A 197 5.46 -17.38 -2.95
C ILE A 197 5.51 -16.02 -3.66
N TRP A 198 4.37 -15.53 -4.14
CA TRP A 198 4.27 -14.26 -4.85
C TRP A 198 4.59 -13.06 -3.96
N MET A 199 4.04 -13.03 -2.74
CA MET A 199 4.34 -12.00 -1.75
C MET A 199 5.82 -12.00 -1.37
N PHE A 200 6.42 -13.18 -1.21
CA PHE A 200 7.85 -13.32 -0.93
C PHE A 200 8.71 -12.78 -2.09
N MET A 201 8.35 -13.12 -3.33
CA MET A 201 9.02 -12.62 -4.53
C MET A 201 8.92 -11.09 -4.64
N ILE A 202 7.73 -10.50 -4.47
CA ILE A 202 7.53 -9.05 -4.49
C ILE A 202 8.31 -8.36 -3.36
N ALA A 203 8.35 -8.96 -2.17
CA ALA A 203 9.13 -8.45 -1.05
C ALA A 203 10.63 -8.40 -1.38
N ILE A 204 11.18 -9.49 -1.96
CA ILE A 204 12.59 -9.52 -2.41
C ILE A 204 12.84 -8.44 -3.48
N LEU A 205 11.98 -8.33 -4.50
CA LEU A 205 12.12 -7.31 -5.54
C LEU A 205 12.07 -5.89 -4.96
N THR A 206 11.22 -5.67 -3.95
CA THR A 206 11.12 -4.40 -3.22
C THR A 206 12.41 -4.10 -2.46
N LEU A 207 12.98 -5.10 -1.77
CA LEU A 207 14.26 -4.96 -1.06
C LEU A 207 15.42 -4.68 -2.01
N ILE A 208 15.47 -5.35 -3.17
CA ILE A 208 16.47 -5.12 -4.21
C ILE A 208 16.33 -3.69 -4.76
N CYS A 209 15.10 -3.23 -5.02
CA CYS A 209 14.83 -1.86 -5.48
C CYS A 209 15.26 -0.82 -4.43
N ALA A 210 14.94 -1.05 -3.15
CA ALA A 210 15.34 -0.19 -2.04
C ALA A 210 16.87 -0.15 -1.88
N TRP A 211 17.53 -1.32 -1.96
CA TRP A 211 18.98 -1.42 -1.93
C TRP A 211 19.63 -0.69 -3.10
N TRP A 212 19.09 -0.84 -4.31
CA TRP A 212 19.55 -0.12 -5.50
C TRP A 212 19.41 1.39 -5.33
N MET A 213 18.26 1.89 -4.84
CA MET A 213 18.05 3.32 -4.56
C MET A 213 19.08 3.84 -3.55
N LYS A 214 19.34 3.09 -2.47
CA LYS A 214 20.36 3.45 -1.48
C LYS A 214 21.75 3.54 -2.11
N ARG A 215 22.15 2.53 -2.89
CA ARG A 215 23.45 2.49 -3.57
C ARG A 215 23.64 3.65 -4.55
N GLN A 216 22.59 4.08 -5.25
CA GLN A 216 22.65 5.26 -6.12
C GLN A 216 22.80 6.56 -5.33
N GLY A 217 22.11 6.66 -4.18
CA GLY A 217 22.26 7.81 -3.28
C GLY A 217 23.68 7.93 -2.71
N ASP A 218 24.28 6.82 -2.29
CA ASP A 218 25.64 6.81 -1.75
C ASP A 218 26.71 7.22 -2.79
N LYS A 219 26.55 6.81 -4.06
CA LYS A 219 27.47 7.22 -5.15
C LYS A 219 27.51 8.72 -5.35
N ILE A 220 26.33 9.35 -5.44
CA ILE A 220 26.22 10.80 -5.66
C ILE A 220 26.80 11.59 -4.48
N ALA A 221 26.68 11.08 -3.26
CA ALA A 221 27.27 11.71 -2.08
C ALA A 221 28.81 11.64 -2.11
N ILE A 222 29.39 10.53 -2.56
CA ILE A 222 30.84 10.38 -2.72
C ILE A 222 31.37 11.35 -3.78
N ASP A 223 30.73 11.42 -4.95
CA ASP A 223 31.11 12.32 -6.04
C ASP A 223 31.05 13.81 -5.58
N SER A 224 30.05 14.17 -4.78
CA SER A 224 29.92 15.54 -4.25
C SER A 224 30.99 15.93 -3.21
N ASN A 225 31.59 14.95 -2.52
CA ASN A 225 32.66 15.20 -1.55
C ASN A 225 34.05 15.18 -2.21
N SER A 226 34.25 14.47 -3.33
CA SER A 226 35.51 14.49 -4.07
C SER A 226 35.75 15.79 -4.83
N ASP A 227 34.68 16.52 -5.18
CA ASP A 227 34.77 17.82 -5.87
C ASP A 227 34.98 19.02 -4.92
N LYS A 228 35.01 18.79 -3.59
CA LYS A 228 35.37 19.86 -2.66
C LYS A 228 36.90 20.04 -2.66
N PRO A 229 37.41 21.26 -2.92
CA PRO A 229 38.84 21.50 -2.82
C PRO A 229 39.33 21.15 -1.42
N LEU A 230 40.49 20.49 -1.34
CA LEU A 230 41.18 20.20 -0.09
C LEU A 230 41.55 21.55 0.54
N GLU A 231 40.85 21.90 1.63
CA GLU A 231 41.21 23.03 2.51
C GLU A 231 42.57 22.79 3.20
#